data_AF-A0A519YGW8-F1
#
_entry.id   AF-A0A519YGW8-F1
#
_cell.length_a   1.000
_cell.length_b   1.000
_cell.length_c   1.000
_cell.angle_alpha   90.00
_cell.angle_beta   90.00
_cell.angle_gamma   90.00
#
_symmetry.space_group_name_H-M   'P 1'
#
loop_
_entity.id
_entity.type
_entity.pdbx_description
1 polymer ?
#
loop_
_entity_poly.entity_id
_entity_poly.type
_entity_poly.pdbx_seq_one_letter_code
_entity_poly.pdbx_strand_id
1 'polypeptide(L)'
;VLSLLLRALLTPIILIATVVLSFAATLGVCGLFFTHVFHFANADPAFPLFAFVFLVALGIDYNIFLMTRVREETEEHGTKSGVLRGLAVTGGVITSAGVVLAATFAVLGVLPLVFLAEVGFAVAFGVLLDTIIVRSILVPALSHDIGKKIWWPSALAKAKD
;
A
#
# COMPACT_ATOMS: atom_id res chain seq x y z
N VAL A 1 -1.08 9.27 -13.65
CA VAL A 1 -1.50 7.98 -14.25
C VAL A 1 -2.76 7.43 -13.57
N LEU A 2 -2.78 7.23 -12.24
CA LEU A 2 -3.98 6.76 -11.49
C LEU A 2 -5.24 7.60 -11.75
N SER A 3 -5.17 8.94 -11.69
CA SER A 3 -6.31 9.83 -11.98
C SER A 3 -6.82 9.75 -13.42
N LEU A 4 -5.94 9.38 -14.35
CA LEU A 4 -6.23 9.23 -15.79
C LEU A 4 -6.87 7.87 -16.09
N LEU A 5 -6.41 6.80 -15.44
CA LEU A 5 -6.97 5.44 -15.55
C LEU A 5 -8.40 5.34 -14.98
N LEU A 6 -8.67 6.06 -13.89
CA LEU A 6 -9.92 5.93 -13.13
C LEU A 6 -11.01 6.93 -13.50
N ARG A 7 -10.67 8.05 -14.16
CA ARG A 7 -11.57 9.21 -14.29
C ARG A 7 -12.24 9.62 -12.96
N ALA A 8 -11.62 9.28 -11.83
CA ALA A 8 -12.06 9.57 -10.47
C ALA A 8 -10.86 10.14 -9.71
N LEU A 9 -11.05 11.28 -9.06
CA LEU A 9 -9.96 12.02 -8.40
C LEU A 9 -9.84 11.65 -6.92
N LEU A 10 -10.93 11.20 -6.29
CA LEU A 10 -10.98 10.87 -4.87
C LEU A 10 -10.29 9.53 -4.54
N THR A 11 -10.50 8.47 -5.32
CA THR A 11 -9.89 7.16 -5.08
C THR A 11 -8.35 7.20 -5.07
N PRO A 12 -7.68 7.82 -6.06
CA PRO A 12 -6.22 7.93 -6.04
C PRO A 12 -5.68 8.68 -4.83
N ILE A 13 -6.37 9.73 -4.38
CA ILE A 13 -5.94 10.52 -3.22
C ILE A 13 -6.02 9.69 -1.93
N ILE A 14 -7.11 8.95 -1.73
CA ILE A 14 -7.27 8.07 -0.56
C ILE A 14 -6.18 7.00 -0.55
N LEU A 15 -5.89 6.38 -1.71
CA LEU A 15 -4.85 5.35 -1.81
C LEU A 15 -3.44 5.91 -1.57
N ILE A 16 -3.15 7.12 -2.03
CA ILE A 16 -1.88 7.78 -1.74
C ILE A 16 -1.80 8.11 -0.24
N ALA A 17 -2.87 8.62 0.36
CA ALA A 17 -2.92 8.91 1.79
C ALA A 17 -2.69 7.64 2.63
N THR A 18 -3.25 6.49 2.24
CA THR A 18 -3.01 5.23 2.95
C THR A 18 -1.56 4.75 2.82
N VAL A 19 -0.92 4.96 1.66
CA VAL A 19 0.51 4.65 1.48
C VAL A 19 1.38 5.56 2.35
N VAL A 20 1.08 6.86 2.41
CA VAL A 20 1.81 7.81 3.27
C VAL A 20 1.62 7.47 4.76
N LEU A 21 0.42 7.05 5.16
CA LEU A 21 0.15 6.59 6.52
C LEU A 21 0.95 5.32 6.86
N SER A 22 0.98 4.35 5.94
CA SER A 22 1.77 3.12 6.09
C SER A 22 3.27 3.42 6.22
N PHE A 23 3.77 4.34 5.40
CA PHE A 23 5.15 4.83 5.47
C PHE A 23 5.47 5.48 6.83
N ALA A 24 4.61 6.38 7.30
CA ALA A 24 4.80 7.04 8.60
C ALA A 24 4.78 6.04 9.76
N ALA A 25 3.86 5.07 9.74
CA ALA A 25 3.80 3.99 10.72
C ALA A 25 5.07 3.13 10.69
N THR A 26 5.57 2.81 9.50
CA THR A 26 6.80 2.05 9.31
C THR A 26 8.01 2.80 9.88
N LEU A 27 8.17 4.09 9.59
CA LEU A 27 9.25 4.90 10.17
C LEU A 27 9.17 4.93 11.70
N GLY A 28 7.98 5.07 12.28
CA GLY A 28 7.80 5.04 13.73
C GLY A 28 8.25 3.72 14.36
N VAL A 29 7.87 2.60 13.75
CA VAL A 29 8.30 1.26 14.21
C VAL A 29 9.80 1.05 14.02
N CYS A 30 10.36 1.43 12.86
CA CYS A 30 11.79 1.35 12.60
C CYS A 30 12.60 2.17 13.61
N GLY A 31 12.16 3.40 13.93
CA GLY A 31 12.80 4.22 14.96
C GLY A 31 12.85 3.54 16.33
N LEU A 32 11.76 2.87 16.73
CA LEU A 32 11.73 2.11 17.98
C LEU A 32 12.68 0.90 17.93
N PHE A 33 12.64 0.12 16.85
CA PHE A 33 13.46 -1.09 16.71
C PHE A 33 14.95 -0.79 16.56
N PHE A 34 15.34 0.23 15.81
CA PHE A 34 16.75 0.60 15.65
C PHE A 34 17.35 1.11 16.97
N THR A 35 16.56 1.86 17.75
CA THR A 35 16.97 2.38 19.06
C THR A 35 17.03 1.29 20.14
N HIS A 36 16.02 0.41 20.21
CA HIS A 36 15.85 -0.51 21.35
C HIS A 36 16.26 -1.97 21.09
N VAL A 37 16.27 -2.42 19.83
CA VAL A 37 16.49 -3.84 19.48
C VAL A 37 17.83 -4.03 18.78
N PHE A 38 18.10 -3.23 17.74
CA PHE A 38 19.31 -3.39 16.94
C PHE A 38 20.50 -2.58 17.45
N HIS A 39 20.29 -1.67 18.42
CA HIS A 39 21.31 -0.77 18.97
C HIS A 39 22.11 -0.03 17.89
N PHE A 40 21.46 0.32 16.78
CA PHE A 40 22.09 1.11 15.74
C PHE A 40 22.22 2.55 16.23
N ALA A 41 23.41 2.89 16.74
CA ALA A 41 23.68 4.14 17.43
C ALA A 41 23.57 5.39 16.53
N ASN A 42 23.54 5.21 15.21
CA ASN A 42 23.36 6.29 14.23
C ASN A 42 22.59 5.75 13.04
N ALA A 43 21.28 6.02 12.99
CA ALA A 43 20.50 5.79 11.78
C ALA A 43 21.04 6.68 10.65
N ASP A 44 21.22 6.12 9.46
CA ASP A 44 21.77 6.88 8.34
C ASP A 44 20.81 8.04 7.98
N PRO A 45 21.29 9.29 7.82
CA PRO A 45 20.44 10.42 7.43
C PRO A 45 19.71 10.19 6.11
N ALA A 46 20.24 9.35 5.22
CA ALA A 46 19.63 8.99 3.95
C ALA A 46 18.54 7.91 4.09
N PHE A 47 18.52 7.13 5.18
CA PHE A 47 17.58 6.02 5.38
C PHE A 47 16.11 6.41 5.14
N PRO A 48 15.56 7.50 5.70
CA PRO A 48 14.15 7.85 5.52
C PRO A 48 13.81 8.13 4.06
N LEU A 49 14.74 8.71 3.29
CA LEU A 49 14.55 8.97 1.88
C LEU A 49 14.48 7.66 1.08
N PHE A 50 15.38 6.72 1.32
CA PHE A 50 15.36 5.42 0.65
C PHE A 50 14.13 4.60 1.04
N ALA A 51 13.79 4.55 2.32
CA ALA A 51 12.57 3.89 2.79
C ALA A 51 11.34 4.48 2.11
N PHE A 52 11.26 5.81 1.96
CA PHE A 52 10.16 6.48 1.27
C PHE A 52 10.09 6.07 -0.20
N VAL A 53 11.21 6.18 -0.92
CA VAL A 53 11.26 5.87 -2.35
C VAL A 53 10.87 4.41 -2.60
N PHE A 54 11.40 3.46 -1.83
CA PHE A 54 11.05 2.05 -2.00
C PHE A 54 9.59 1.76 -1.64
N LEU A 55 9.10 2.22 -0.48
CA LEU A 55 7.73 1.95 -0.04
C LEU A 55 6.70 2.59 -0.97
N VAL A 56 6.97 3.81 -1.45
CA VAL A 56 6.09 4.49 -2.40
C VAL A 56 6.14 3.84 -3.77
N ALA A 57 7.34 3.52 -4.30
CA ALA A 57 7.47 2.87 -5.59
C ALA A 57 6.72 1.52 -5.62
N LEU A 58 6.93 0.69 -4.60
CA LEU A 58 6.26 -0.61 -4.46
C LEU A 58 4.75 -0.45 -4.25
N GLY A 59 4.34 0.51 -3.41
CA GLY A 59 2.92 0.78 -3.14
C GLY A 59 2.14 1.23 -4.38
N ILE A 60 2.79 1.97 -5.29
CA ILE A 60 2.18 2.44 -6.54
C ILE A 60 1.85 1.26 -7.46
N ASP A 61 2.76 0.30 -7.64
CA ASP A 61 2.54 -0.85 -8.53
C ASP A 61 1.34 -1.69 -8.08
N TYR A 62 1.21 -1.92 -6.76
CA TYR A 62 0.06 -2.63 -6.20
C TYR A 62 -1.25 -1.83 -6.33
N ASN A 63 -1.19 -0.51 -6.17
CA ASN A 63 -2.34 0.35 -6.38
C ASN A 63 -2.81 0.30 -7.84
N ILE A 64 -1.90 0.29 -8.80
CA ILE A 64 -2.26 0.16 -10.22
C ILE A 64 -2.94 -1.19 -10.47
N PHE A 65 -2.36 -2.30 -10.01
CA PHE A 65 -2.93 -3.64 -10.20
C PHE A 65 -4.33 -3.77 -9.60
N LEU A 66 -4.50 -3.33 -8.35
CA LEU A 66 -5.79 -3.36 -7.66
C LEU A 66 -6.83 -2.50 -8.39
N MET A 67 -6.45 -1.29 -8.80
CA MET A 67 -7.38 -0.35 -9.40
C MET A 67 -7.83 -0.77 -10.80
N THR A 68 -6.96 -1.41 -11.58
CA THR A 68 -7.35 -1.99 -12.87
C THR A 68 -8.44 -3.04 -12.68
N ARG A 69 -8.28 -3.95 -11.72
CA ARG A 69 -9.27 -5.00 -11.43
C ARG A 69 -10.55 -4.47 -10.82
N VAL A 70 -10.46 -3.54 -9.88
CA VAL A 70 -11.64 -2.89 -9.29
C VAL A 70 -12.46 -2.16 -10.37
N ARG A 71 -11.80 -1.54 -11.36
CA ARG A 71 -12.49 -0.89 -12.48
C ARG A 71 -13.25 -1.89 -13.35
N GLU A 72 -12.61 -2.98 -13.75
CA GLU A 72 -13.25 -4.05 -14.54
C GLU A 72 -14.49 -4.61 -13.82
N GLU A 73 -14.36 -4.93 -12.54
CA GLU A 73 -15.44 -5.48 -11.73
C GLU A 73 -16.56 -4.46 -11.45
N THR A 74 -16.23 -3.18 -11.38
CA THR A 74 -17.21 -2.10 -11.18
C THR A 74 -18.04 -1.84 -12.45
N GLU A 75 -17.48 -2.05 -13.64
CA GLU A 75 -18.20 -1.94 -14.90
C GLU A 75 -19.29 -3.02 -15.04
N GLU A 76 -19.08 -4.22 -14.49
CA GLU A 76 -20.05 -5.33 -14.55
C GLU A 76 -21.00 -5.39 -13.35
N HIS A 77 -20.50 -5.20 -12.13
CA HIS A 77 -21.24 -5.49 -10.88
C HIS A 77 -21.65 -4.23 -10.09
N GLY A 78 -21.37 -3.05 -10.63
CA GLY A 78 -21.61 -1.79 -9.97
C GLY A 78 -20.60 -1.51 -8.86
N THR A 79 -20.67 -0.30 -8.31
CA THR A 79 -19.61 0.33 -7.52
C THR A 79 -19.21 -0.40 -6.24
N LYS A 80 -20.18 -0.71 -5.37
CA LYS A 80 -19.89 -1.33 -4.06
C LYS A 80 -19.45 -2.79 -4.22
N SER A 81 -20.17 -3.54 -5.05
CA SER A 81 -19.87 -4.96 -5.30
C SER A 81 -18.57 -5.12 -6.07
N GLY A 82 -18.31 -4.26 -7.06
CA GLY A 82 -17.09 -4.31 -7.88
C GLY A 82 -15.81 -4.05 -7.10
N VAL A 83 -15.82 -3.12 -6.14
CA VAL A 83 -14.64 -2.89 -5.25
C VAL A 83 -14.39 -4.11 -4.37
N LEU A 84 -15.43 -4.65 -3.73
CA LEU A 84 -15.34 -5.84 -2.88
C LEU A 84 -14.89 -7.08 -3.67
N ARG A 85 -15.43 -7.28 -4.88
CA ARG A 85 -15.09 -8.40 -5.77
C ARG A 85 -13.66 -8.27 -6.27
N GLY A 86 -13.27 -7.07 -6.73
CA GLY A 86 -11.90 -6.78 -7.17
C GLY A 86 -10.88 -7.02 -6.07
N LEU A 87 -11.17 -6.60 -4.83
CA LEU A 87 -10.35 -6.88 -3.66
C LEU A 87 -10.32 -8.38 -3.32
N ALA A 88 -11.45 -9.09 -3.35
CA ALA A 88 -11.52 -10.51 -3.03
C ALA A 88 -10.72 -11.38 -4.03
N VAL A 89 -10.79 -11.04 -5.33
CA VAL A 89 -10.10 -11.80 -6.39
C VAL A 89 -8.60 -11.49 -6.42
N THR A 90 -8.20 -10.24 -6.13
CA THR A 90 -6.78 -9.83 -6.19
C THR A 90 -6.03 -9.95 -4.88
N GLY A 91 -6.74 -10.01 -3.73
CA GLY A 91 -6.14 -9.99 -2.40
C GLY A 91 -5.14 -11.12 -2.18
N GLY A 92 -5.46 -12.34 -2.65
CA GLY A 92 -4.55 -13.48 -2.54
C GLY A 92 -3.24 -13.30 -3.33
N VAL A 93 -3.32 -12.76 -4.55
CA VAL A 93 -2.14 -12.52 -5.41
C VAL A 93 -1.28 -11.39 -4.87
N ILE A 94 -1.90 -10.30 -4.39
CA ILE A 94 -1.16 -9.16 -3.84
C ILE A 94 -0.48 -9.54 -2.52
N THR A 95 -1.16 -10.30 -1.66
CA THR A 95 -0.60 -10.74 -0.38
C THR A 95 0.56 -11.71 -0.60
N SER A 96 0.44 -12.67 -1.53
CA SER A 96 1.53 -13.60 -1.82
C SER A 96 2.74 -12.88 -2.42
N ALA A 97 2.53 -11.94 -3.34
CA ALA A 97 3.59 -11.11 -3.90
C ALA A 97 4.27 -10.24 -2.81
N GLY A 98 3.49 -9.66 -1.91
CA GLY A 98 4.01 -8.87 -0.78
C GLY A 98 4.88 -9.68 0.16
N VAL A 99 4.48 -10.91 0.49
CA VAL A 99 5.27 -11.83 1.34
C VAL A 99 6.59 -12.20 0.68
N VAL A 100 6.58 -12.56 -0.61
CA VAL A 100 7.81 -12.89 -1.35
C VAL A 100 8.77 -11.70 -1.39
N LEU A 101 8.24 -10.50 -1.63
CA LEU A 101 9.04 -9.28 -1.67
C LEU A 101 9.61 -8.94 -0.29
N ALA A 102 8.79 -9.02 0.76
CA ALA A 102 9.24 -8.81 2.14
C ALA A 102 10.35 -9.79 2.55
N ALA A 103 10.22 -11.08 2.18
CA ALA A 103 11.26 -12.07 2.41
C ALA A 103 12.57 -11.70 1.70
N THR A 104 12.48 -11.24 0.45
CA THR A 104 13.66 -10.83 -0.34
C THR A 104 14.38 -9.64 0.29
N PHE A 105 13.64 -8.61 0.73
CA PHE A 105 14.23 -7.45 1.40
C PHE A 105 14.75 -7.77 2.80
N ALA A 106 14.13 -8.70 3.52
CA ALA A 106 14.61 -9.14 4.84
C ALA A 106 16.02 -9.78 4.75
N VAL A 107 16.37 -10.41 3.63
CA VAL A 107 17.72 -10.99 3.42
C VAL A 107 18.81 -9.90 3.45
N LEU A 108 18.50 -8.65 3.08
CA LEU A 108 19.48 -7.56 3.15
C LEU A 108 19.96 -7.30 4.59
N GLY A 109 19.16 -7.67 5.60
CA GLY A 109 19.53 -7.58 7.01
C GLY A 109 20.57 -8.60 7.48
N VAL A 110 20.89 -9.62 6.67
CA VAL A 110 21.96 -10.58 6.96
C VAL A 110 23.34 -9.98 6.66
N LEU A 111 23.39 -8.96 5.79
CA LEU A 111 24.65 -8.32 5.43
C LEU A 111 25.17 -7.47 6.60
N PRO A 112 26.49 -7.45 6.85
CA PRO A 112 27.10 -6.67 7.93
C PRO A 112 27.19 -5.17 7.59
N LEU A 113 26.14 -4.62 6.98
CA LEU A 113 26.00 -3.23 6.59
C LEU A 113 24.72 -2.68 7.19
N VAL A 114 24.86 -1.81 8.20
CA VAL A 114 23.74 -1.23 8.96
C VAL A 114 22.70 -0.61 8.03
N PHE A 115 23.13 0.22 7.07
CA PHE A 115 22.23 0.85 6.10
C PHE A 115 21.36 -0.14 5.30
N LEU A 116 21.94 -1.25 4.85
CA LEU A 116 21.18 -2.26 4.09
C LEU A 116 20.21 -3.01 5.00
N ALA A 117 20.59 -3.26 6.25
CA ALA A 117 19.71 -3.86 7.24
C ALA A 117 18.53 -2.94 7.60
N GLU A 118 18.78 -1.64 7.73
CA GLU A 118 17.75 -0.63 8.00
C GLU A 118 16.73 -0.58 6.86
N VAL A 119 17.21 -0.41 5.62
CA VAL A 119 16.35 -0.37 4.44
C VAL A 119 15.63 -1.71 4.23
N GLY A 120 16.33 -2.82 4.37
CA GLY A 120 15.76 -4.17 4.23
C GLY A 120 14.62 -4.41 5.22
N PHE A 121 14.83 -4.08 6.49
CA PHE A 121 13.81 -4.21 7.52
C PHE A 121 12.62 -3.26 7.28
N ALA A 122 12.89 -1.99 6.98
CA ALA A 122 11.83 -1.00 6.75
C ALA A 122 10.96 -1.36 5.54
N VAL A 123 11.57 -1.77 4.43
CA VAL A 123 10.82 -2.17 3.24
C VAL A 123 10.05 -3.47 3.49
N ALA A 124 10.67 -4.48 4.10
CA ALA A 124 9.99 -5.73 4.42
C ALA A 124 8.78 -5.50 5.34
N PHE A 125 8.96 -4.73 6.42
CA PHE A 125 7.89 -4.43 7.35
C PHE A 125 6.79 -3.57 6.70
N GLY A 126 7.16 -2.50 6.00
CA GLY A 126 6.18 -1.59 5.41
C GLY A 126 5.36 -2.24 4.29
N VAL A 127 5.95 -3.15 3.51
CA VAL A 127 5.22 -3.94 2.50
C VAL A 127 4.24 -4.92 3.17
N LEU A 128 4.65 -5.60 4.25
CA LEU A 128 3.73 -6.46 5.01
C LEU A 128 2.59 -5.66 5.64
N LEU A 129 2.90 -4.50 6.21
CA LEU A 129 1.91 -3.60 6.80
C LEU A 129 0.93 -3.08 5.73
N ASP A 130 1.41 -2.68 4.56
CA ASP A 130 0.54 -2.25 3.45
C ASP A 130 -0.35 -3.40 2.96
N THR A 131 0.22 -4.56 2.69
CA THR A 131 -0.52 -5.68 2.10
C THR A 131 -1.53 -6.30 3.07
N ILE A 132 -1.15 -6.48 4.34
CA ILE A 132 -1.99 -7.15 5.33
C ILE A 132 -2.95 -6.17 6.00
N ILE A 133 -2.48 -5.02 6.47
CA ILE A 133 -3.33 -4.12 7.26
C ILE A 133 -4.04 -3.12 6.35
N VAL A 134 -3.30 -2.41 5.51
CA VAL A 134 -3.90 -1.34 4.71
C VAL A 134 -4.83 -1.93 3.65
N ARG A 135 -4.35 -2.89 2.86
CA ARG A 135 -5.09 -3.36 1.69
C ARG A 135 -6.18 -4.37 2.03
N SER A 136 -5.97 -5.21 3.04
CA SER A 136 -6.96 -6.24 3.41
C SER A 136 -8.01 -5.73 4.41
N ILE A 137 -7.74 -4.65 5.15
CA ILE A 137 -8.67 -4.12 6.16
C ILE A 137 -9.06 -2.67 5.86
N LEU A 138 -8.08 -1.75 5.80
CA LEU A 138 -8.35 -0.32 5.74
C LEU A 138 -9.04 0.10 4.43
N VAL A 139 -8.58 -0.42 3.29
CA VAL A 139 -9.15 -0.11 1.97
C VAL A 139 -10.60 -0.60 1.84
N PRO A 140 -10.95 -1.86 2.15
CA PRO A 140 -12.35 -2.30 2.18
C PRO A 140 -13.21 -1.50 3.16
N ALA A 141 -12.71 -1.22 4.37
CA ALA A 141 -13.45 -0.46 5.38
C ALA A 141 -13.75 0.98 4.91
N LEU A 142 -12.74 1.68 4.38
CA LEU A 142 -12.92 3.01 3.80
C LEU A 142 -13.85 3.00 2.59
N SER A 143 -13.78 1.97 1.75
CA SER A 143 -14.70 1.82 0.62
C SER A 143 -16.15 1.63 1.08
N HIS A 144 -16.35 0.85 2.15
CA HIS A 144 -17.66 0.65 2.75
C HIS A 144 -18.22 1.95 3.36
N ASP A 145 -17.40 2.69 4.12
CA ASP A 145 -17.81 3.92 4.82
C ASP A 145 -18.06 5.09 3.86
N ILE A 146 -17.22 5.27 2.83
CA ILE A 146 -17.34 6.37 1.86
C ILE A 146 -18.44 6.08 0.83
N GLY A 147 -18.66 4.80 0.48
CA GLY A 147 -19.67 4.37 -0.47
C GLY A 147 -19.50 4.99 -1.87
N LYS A 148 -20.61 5.43 -2.48
CA LYS A 148 -20.63 5.90 -3.89
C LYS A 148 -19.78 7.16 -4.16
N LYS A 149 -19.43 7.93 -3.12
CA LYS A 149 -18.61 9.15 -3.27
C LYS A 149 -17.17 8.86 -3.66
N ILE A 150 -16.69 7.63 -3.47
CA ILE A 150 -15.30 7.27 -3.78
C ILE A 150 -14.99 7.44 -5.28
N TRP A 151 -16.00 7.37 -6.15
CA TRP A 151 -15.86 7.49 -7.61
C TRP A 151 -16.01 8.90 -8.14
N TRP A 152 -16.19 9.92 -7.30
CA TRP A 152 -16.34 11.29 -7.78
C TRP A 152 -15.03 11.77 -8.46
N PRO A 153 -15.09 12.36 -9.69
CA PRO A 153 -16.26 12.82 -10.45
C PRO A 153 -16.67 11.91 -11.63
N SER A 154 -16.31 10.63 -11.62
CA SER A 154 -16.68 9.65 -12.66
C SER A 154 -18.19 9.43 -12.75
N ALA A 155 -18.69 9.12 -13.95
CA ALA A 155 -20.11 8.85 -14.23
C ALA A 155 -20.71 7.72 -13.36
N LEU A 156 -19.85 6.85 -12.81
CA LEU A 156 -20.22 5.80 -11.85
C LEU A 156 -20.76 6.36 -10.52
N ALA A 157 -20.38 7.60 -10.13
CA ALA A 157 -20.96 8.27 -8.96
C ALA A 157 -22.42 8.70 -9.17
N LYS A 158 -22.92 8.69 -10.43
CA LYS A 158 -24.30 9.05 -10.82
C LYS A 158 -25.19 7.85 -11.14
N ALA A 159 -24.66 6.62 -11.19
CA ALA A 159 -25.45 5.43 -11.51
C ALA A 159 -26.42 5.10 -10.35
N LYS A 160 -27.71 5.06 -10.69
CA LYS A 160 -28.82 4.72 -9.79
C LYS A 160 -28.84 3.20 -9.61
N ASP A 161 -28.98 2.74 -8.37
CA ASP A 161 -29.23 1.32 -8.07
C ASP A 161 -30.62 0.93 -8.59
#